data_AF-A0A6C0J2E4-F1
#
_entry.id   AF-A0A6C0J2E4-F1
#
_cell.length_a   1.000
_cell.length_b   1.000
_cell.length_c   1.000
_cell.angle_alpha   90.00
_cell.angle_beta   90.00
_cell.angle_gamma   90.00
#
_symmetry.space_group_name_H-M   'P 1'
#
loop_
_entity.id
_entity.type
_entity.pdbx_description
1 polymer ?
#
loop_
_entity_poly.entity_id
_entity_poly.type
_entity_poly.pdbx_seq_one_letter_code
_entity_poly.pdbx_strand_id
1 'polypeptide(L)'
;MIELTTRQERELWNHYTRLLKEHSSRKIKNKYFQERRMDDWEKEYKQIENERREKVRELNQENALKNKKEKEEQEQEEKTKKIKYNKMILKRKQTIQSKKLTQPVRRSCRLNKDVMDASAGLLLLKHSV
;
A
#
# COMPACT_ATOMS: atom_id res chain seq x y z
N MET A 1 24.71 -11.93 1.85
CA MET A 1 23.96 -13.17 2.08
C MET A 1 22.84 -13.19 1.03
N ILE A 2 22.67 -14.28 0.27
CA ILE A 2 21.60 -14.36 -0.74
C ILE A 2 20.37 -14.92 -0.05
N GLU A 3 19.34 -14.10 0.11
CA GLU A 3 18.06 -14.53 0.68
C GLU A 3 17.22 -15.19 -0.42
N LEU A 4 16.80 -16.44 -0.18
CA LEU A 4 15.92 -17.22 -1.05
C LEU A 4 14.50 -17.14 -0.49
N THR A 5 13.75 -16.17 -0.96
CA THR A 5 12.43 -15.81 -0.44
C THR A 5 11.32 -16.51 -1.23
N THR A 6 11.47 -16.63 -2.55
CA THR A 6 10.43 -17.18 -3.41
C THR A 6 10.57 -18.69 -3.63
N ARG A 7 9.48 -19.35 -4.03
CA ARG A 7 9.50 -20.78 -4.38
C ARG A 7 10.39 -21.04 -5.61
N GLN A 8 10.33 -20.15 -6.60
CA GLN A 8 11.11 -20.23 -7.83
C GLN A 8 12.62 -20.13 -7.55
N GLU A 9 13.04 -19.21 -6.67
CA GLU A 9 14.43 -19.11 -6.21
C GLU A 9 14.93 -20.41 -5.57
N ARG A 10 14.10 -21.05 -4.74
CA ARG A 10 14.45 -22.34 -4.10
C ARG A 10 14.55 -23.48 -5.11
N GLU A 11 13.65 -23.54 -6.08
CA GLU A 11 13.68 -24.56 -7.14
C GLU A 11 14.93 -24.40 -8.02
N LEU A 12 15.27 -23.17 -8.42
CA LEU A 12 16.52 -22.86 -9.13
C LEU A 12 17.75 -23.21 -8.30
N TRP A 13 17.76 -22.84 -7.02
CA TRP A 13 18.85 -23.18 -6.13
C TRP A 13 19.05 -24.69 -6.02
N ASN A 14 17.98 -25.45 -5.89
CA ASN A 14 18.01 -26.90 -5.82
C ASN A 14 18.49 -27.53 -7.13
N HIS A 15 18.04 -27.01 -8.27
CA HIS A 15 18.48 -27.45 -9.59
C HIS A 15 19.99 -27.30 -9.74
N TYR A 16 20.54 -26.10 -9.49
CA TYR A 16 21.97 -25.86 -9.60
C TYR A 16 22.78 -26.62 -8.55
N THR A 17 22.24 -26.78 -7.34
CA THR A 17 22.88 -27.60 -6.30
C THR A 17 22.97 -29.06 -6.72
N ARG A 18 21.94 -29.59 -7.39
CA ARG A 18 21.96 -30.94 -7.96
C ARG A 18 23.00 -31.05 -9.08
N LEU A 19 23.06 -30.08 -9.99
CA LEU A 19 24.09 -30.05 -11.04
C LEU A 19 25.51 -30.02 -10.45
N LEU A 20 25.76 -29.21 -9.42
CA LEU A 20 27.06 -29.19 -8.73
C LEU A 20 27.38 -30.53 -8.04
N LYS A 21 26.38 -31.20 -7.46
CA LYS A 21 26.56 -32.55 -6.87
C LYS A 21 26.87 -33.60 -7.93
N GLU A 22 26.21 -33.53 -9.08
CA GLU A 22 26.46 -34.44 -10.20
C GLU A 22 27.86 -34.20 -10.78
N HIS A 23 28.23 -32.94 -11.01
CA HIS A 23 29.54 -32.52 -11.53
C HIS A 23 30.71 -32.86 -10.59
N SER A 24 30.50 -32.73 -9.27
CA SER A 24 31.46 -33.12 -8.23
C SER A 24 31.53 -34.63 -7.99
N SER A 25 30.67 -35.42 -8.63
CA SER A 25 30.71 -36.87 -8.49
C SER A 25 32.05 -37.44 -8.97
N ARG A 26 32.54 -38.47 -8.27
CA ARG A 26 33.80 -39.14 -8.59
C ARG A 26 33.81 -39.66 -10.03
N LYS A 27 32.67 -40.11 -10.56
CA LYS A 27 32.54 -40.61 -11.93
C LYS A 27 32.86 -39.52 -12.97
N ILE A 28 32.33 -38.31 -12.77
CA ILE A 28 32.57 -37.19 -13.69
C ILE A 28 34.00 -36.71 -13.51
N LYS A 29 34.43 -36.40 -12.28
CA LYS A 29 35.79 -35.96 -11.98
C LYS A 29 36.87 -36.90 -12.55
N ASN A 30 36.65 -38.22 -12.47
CA ASN A 30 37.62 -39.20 -12.98
C ASN A 30 37.75 -39.19 -14.51
N LYS A 31 36.70 -38.81 -15.27
CA LYS A 31 36.80 -38.64 -16.73
C LYS A 31 37.77 -37.51 -17.08
N TYR A 32 37.58 -36.34 -16.47
CA TYR A 32 38.47 -35.19 -16.66
C TYR A 32 39.89 -35.49 -16.20
N PHE A 33 40.04 -36.24 -15.10
CA PHE A 33 41.36 -36.67 -14.61
C PHE A 33 42.07 -37.59 -15.62
N GLN A 34 41.38 -38.61 -16.15
CA GLN A 34 41.94 -39.53 -17.15
C GLN A 34 42.36 -38.82 -18.44
N GLU A 35 41.65 -37.77 -18.83
CA GLU A 35 41.92 -36.98 -20.02
C GLU A 35 42.92 -35.83 -19.78
N ARG A 36 43.43 -35.68 -18.55
CA ARG A 36 44.29 -34.55 -18.12
C ARG A 36 43.64 -33.17 -18.32
N ARG A 37 42.31 -33.09 -18.23
CA ARG A 37 41.49 -31.87 -18.37
C ARG A 37 40.94 -31.36 -17.03
N MET A 38 41.73 -31.44 -15.96
CA MET A 38 41.29 -31.02 -14.62
C MET A 38 40.98 -29.52 -14.53
N ASP A 39 41.69 -28.69 -15.30
CA ASP A 39 41.43 -27.25 -15.34
C ASP A 39 40.06 -26.94 -15.95
N ASP A 40 39.63 -27.71 -16.94
CA ASP A 40 38.31 -27.57 -17.56
C ASP A 40 37.20 -27.99 -16.60
N TRP A 41 37.43 -29.04 -15.81
CA TRP A 41 36.52 -29.43 -14.72
C TRP A 41 36.34 -28.30 -13.70
N GLU A 42 37.42 -27.65 -13.27
CA GLU A 42 37.32 -26.51 -12.35
C GLU A 42 36.62 -25.30 -12.96
N LYS A 43 36.87 -25.01 -14.25
CA LYS A 43 36.21 -23.92 -14.97
C LYS A 43 34.70 -24.16 -15.06
N GLU A 44 34.29 -25.36 -15.45
CA GLU A 44 32.87 -25.72 -15.52
C GLU A 44 32.19 -25.62 -14.15
N TYR A 45 32.84 -26.08 -13.08
CA TYR A 45 32.30 -25.96 -11.72
C TYR A 45 32.05 -24.49 -11.35
N LYS A 46 33.05 -23.61 -11.60
CA LYS A 46 32.93 -22.17 -11.37
C LYS A 46 31.87 -21.53 -12.25
N GLN A 47 31.72 -21.97 -13.48
CA GLN A 47 30.70 -21.48 -14.41
C GLN A 47 29.30 -21.82 -13.89
N ILE A 48 29.04 -23.06 -13.49
CA ILE A 48 27.76 -23.49 -12.91
C ILE A 48 27.43 -22.67 -11.65
N GLU A 49 28.44 -22.40 -10.82
CA GLU A 49 28.25 -21.57 -9.63
C GLU A 49 27.95 -20.09 -9.96
N ASN A 50 28.65 -19.52 -10.94
CA ASN A 50 28.43 -18.16 -11.40
C ASN A 50 27.03 -18.00 -12.02
N GLU A 51 26.63 -18.90 -12.90
CA GLU A 51 25.29 -18.93 -13.50
C GLU A 51 24.20 -19.03 -12.42
N ARG A 52 24.41 -19.87 -11.39
CA ARG A 52 23.50 -19.94 -10.24
C ARG A 52 23.37 -18.58 -9.56
N ARG A 53 24.49 -17.88 -9.33
CA ARG A 53 24.50 -16.57 -8.65
C ARG A 53 23.86 -15.48 -9.51
N GLU A 54 24.11 -15.49 -10.81
CA GLU A 54 23.53 -14.53 -11.75
C GLU A 54 22.02 -14.69 -11.85
N LYS A 55 21.51 -15.91 -12.08
CA LYS A 55 20.07 -16.14 -12.17
C LYS A 55 19.30 -15.79 -10.90
N VAL A 56 19.89 -16.07 -9.73
CA VAL A 56 19.26 -15.65 -8.46
C VAL A 56 19.28 -14.13 -8.31
N ARG A 57 20.35 -13.45 -8.76
CA ARG A 57 20.41 -11.99 -8.76
C ARG A 57 19.36 -11.39 -9.70
N GLU A 58 19.20 -11.93 -10.89
CA GLU A 58 18.18 -11.50 -11.87
C GLU A 58 16.77 -11.63 -11.30
N LEU A 59 16.44 -12.79 -10.71
CA LEU A 59 15.14 -13.00 -10.07
C LEU A 59 14.89 -12.04 -8.90
N ASN A 60 15.91 -11.81 -8.07
CA ASN A 60 15.79 -10.85 -6.97
C ASN A 60 15.55 -9.42 -7.48
N GLN A 61 16.19 -9.03 -8.58
CA GLN A 61 15.95 -7.74 -9.22
C GLN A 61 14.53 -7.65 -9.81
N GLU A 62 14.07 -8.69 -10.50
CA GLU A 62 12.72 -8.76 -11.05
C GLU A 62 11.66 -8.67 -9.94
N ASN A 63 11.82 -9.44 -8.87
CA ASN A 63 10.94 -9.40 -7.70
C ASN A 63 10.96 -8.03 -7.02
N ALA A 64 12.12 -7.40 -6.89
CA ALA A 64 12.23 -6.05 -6.33
C ALA A 64 11.49 -5.01 -7.20
N LEU A 65 11.64 -5.09 -8.53
CA LEU A 65 10.94 -4.21 -9.46
C LEU A 65 9.42 -4.42 -9.42
N LYS A 66 8.97 -5.67 -9.36
CA LYS A 66 7.56 -6.01 -9.25
C LYS A 66 6.95 -5.47 -7.95
N ASN A 67 7.61 -5.71 -6.82
CA ASN A 67 7.18 -5.18 -5.52
C ASN A 67 7.15 -3.64 -5.49
N LYS A 68 8.10 -2.98 -6.17
CA LYS A 68 8.11 -1.52 -6.29
C LYS A 68 6.91 -1.01 -7.08
N LYS A 69 6.60 -1.63 -8.23
CA LYS A 69 5.42 -1.30 -9.04
C LYS A 69 4.11 -1.50 -8.26
N GLU A 70 3.97 -2.64 -7.58
CA GLU A 70 2.78 -2.93 -6.77
C GLU A 70 2.58 -1.89 -5.65
N LYS A 71 3.66 -1.46 -4.99
CA LYS A 71 3.58 -0.38 -3.99
C LYS A 71 3.20 0.96 -4.60
N GLU A 72 3.77 1.32 -5.75
CA GLU A 72 3.44 2.57 -6.44
C GLU A 72 1.98 2.60 -6.90
N GLU A 73 1.45 1.48 -7.40
CA GLU A 73 0.05 1.34 -7.78
C GLU A 73 -0.89 1.47 -6.57
N GLN A 74 -0.57 0.80 -5.45
CA GLN A 74 -1.34 0.91 -4.21
C GLN A 74 -1.36 2.35 -3.67
N GLU A 75 -0.22 3.03 -3.66
CA GLU A 75 -0.14 4.43 -3.24
C GLU A 75 -0.97 5.36 -4.14
N GLN A 76 -0.94 5.16 -5.46
CA GLN A 76 -1.77 5.94 -6.37
C GLN A 76 -3.25 5.68 -6.14
N GLU A 77 -3.64 4.42 -5.94
CA GLU A 77 -5.03 4.07 -5.66
C GLU A 77 -5.51 4.70 -4.34
N GLU A 78 -4.70 4.68 -3.29
CA GLU A 78 -5.01 5.36 -2.03
C GLU A 78 -5.12 6.88 -2.19
N LYS A 79 -4.20 7.51 -2.94
CA LYS A 79 -4.24 8.95 -3.24
C LYS A 79 -5.54 9.30 -3.96
N THR A 80 -5.96 8.53 -4.96
CA THR A 80 -7.21 8.80 -5.70
C THR A 80 -8.45 8.60 -4.82
N LYS A 81 -8.48 7.57 -3.97
CA LYS A 81 -9.55 7.33 -2.98
C LYS A 81 -9.67 8.51 -2.02
N LYS A 82 -8.55 9.00 -1.48
CA LYS A 82 -8.48 10.15 -0.58
C LYS A 82 -8.99 11.44 -1.24
N ILE A 83 -8.62 11.68 -2.50
CA ILE A 83 -9.11 12.84 -3.28
C ILE A 83 -10.63 12.77 -3.46
N LYS A 84 -11.17 11.60 -3.86
CA LYS A 84 -12.63 11.39 -4.03
C LYS A 84 -13.38 11.66 -2.72
N TYR A 85 -12.86 11.14 -1.61
CA TYR A 85 -13.43 11.34 -0.28
C TYR A 85 -13.43 12.82 0.14
N ASN A 86 -12.31 13.52 -0.02
CA ASN A 86 -12.21 14.94 0.30
C ASN A 86 -13.17 15.81 -0.51
N LYS A 87 -13.33 15.52 -1.82
CA LYS A 87 -14.31 16.20 -2.68
C LYS A 87 -15.75 15.98 -2.17
N MET A 88 -16.08 14.77 -1.73
CA MET A 88 -17.39 14.47 -1.17
C MET A 88 -17.67 15.26 0.11
N ILE A 89 -16.68 15.34 1.02
CA ILE A 89 -16.80 16.14 2.25
C ILE A 89 -17.02 17.62 1.94
N LEU A 90 -16.25 18.18 0.99
CA LEU A 90 -16.39 19.58 0.58
C LEU A 90 -17.81 19.86 0.05
N LYS A 91 -18.33 19.02 -0.85
CA LYS A 91 -19.71 19.13 -1.34
C LYS A 91 -20.72 19.08 -0.19
N ARG A 92 -20.57 18.14 0.75
CA ARG A 92 -21.45 18.04 1.92
C ARG A 92 -21.43 19.31 2.77
N LYS A 93 -20.25 19.89 3.03
CA LYS A 93 -20.11 21.15 3.77
C LYS A 93 -20.80 22.32 3.06
N GLN A 94 -20.63 22.44 1.74
CA GLN A 94 -21.31 23.44 0.93
C GLN A 94 -22.84 23.29 0.99
N THR A 95 -23.36 22.06 0.87
CA THR A 95 -24.81 21.80 0.98
C THR A 95 -25.37 22.13 2.37
N ILE A 96 -24.61 21.86 3.45
CA ILE A 96 -25.02 22.22 4.81
C ILE A 96 -25.08 23.75 4.97
N GLN A 97 -24.07 24.46 4.47
CA GLN A 97 -24.04 25.93 4.52
C GLN A 97 -25.17 26.56 3.71
N SER A 98 -25.42 26.08 2.48
CA SER A 98 -26.51 26.60 1.66
C SER A 98 -27.89 26.37 2.30
N LYS A 99 -28.10 25.20 2.93
CA LYS A 99 -29.33 24.92 3.70
C LYS A 99 -29.49 25.83 4.91
N LYS A 100 -28.41 26.16 5.64
CA LYS A 100 -28.46 27.11 6.77
C LYS A 100 -28.85 28.52 6.33
N LEU A 101 -28.39 28.96 5.16
CA LEU A 101 -28.70 30.31 4.64
C LEU A 101 -30.14 30.42 4.10
N THR A 102 -30.68 29.33 3.55
CA THR A 102 -31.99 29.33 2.87
C THR A 102 -33.16 28.98 3.79
N GLN A 103 -32.92 28.33 4.93
CA GLN A 103 -34.00 28.08 5.88
C GLN A 103 -34.31 29.35 6.68
N PRO A 104 -35.57 29.84 6.66
CA PRO A 104 -35.98 30.88 7.57
C PRO A 104 -35.79 30.36 9.00
N VAL A 105 -34.97 31.07 9.78
CA VAL A 105 -34.81 30.78 11.21
C VAL A 105 -36.17 30.97 11.86
N ARG A 106 -36.86 29.87 12.12
CA ARG A 106 -38.12 29.87 12.87
C ARG A 106 -37.76 30.25 14.30
N ARG A 107 -37.74 31.56 14.60
CA ARG A 107 -37.64 32.05 15.97
C ARG A 107 -38.88 31.51 16.68
N SER A 108 -38.70 30.55 17.58
CA SER A 108 -39.80 30.12 18.43
C SER A 108 -40.27 31.33 19.21
N CYS A 109 -41.42 31.89 18.84
CA CYS A 109 -42.15 32.86 19.64
C CYS A 109 -42.79 32.12 20.83
N ARG A 110 -41.96 31.56 21.71
CA ARG A 110 -42.38 31.37 23.10
C ARG A 110 -42.36 32.75 23.73
N LEU A 111 -43.43 33.50 23.51
CA LEU A 111 -43.76 34.62 24.37
C LEU A 111 -43.89 34.02 25.77
N ASN A 112 -42.97 34.36 26.68
CA ASN A 112 -43.18 34.11 28.09
C ASN A 112 -44.47 34.85 28.46
N LYS A 113 -45.49 34.10 28.89
CA LYS A 113 -46.80 34.63 29.27
C LYS A 113 -46.67 35.81 30.25
N ASP A 114 -45.65 35.74 31.10
CA ASP A 114 -45.26 36.74 32.10
C ASP A 114 -44.87 38.12 31.51
N VAL A 115 -44.38 38.18 30.26
CA VAL A 115 -44.02 39.45 29.59
C VAL A 115 -45.26 40.13 28.98
N MET A 116 -46.26 39.36 28.56
CA MET A 116 -47.52 39.88 28.03
C MET A 116 -48.38 40.49 29.16
N ASP A 117 -48.46 39.84 30.32
CA ASP A 117 -49.26 40.32 31.45
C ASP A 117 -48.69 41.62 32.07
N ALA A 118 -47.36 41.79 32.09
CA ALA A 118 -46.72 43.01 32.62
C ALA A 118 -46.98 44.26 31.75
N SER A 119 -47.17 44.09 30.44
CA SER A 119 -47.45 45.20 29.51
C SER A 119 -48.93 45.61 29.50
N ALA A 120 -49.85 44.69 29.83
CA ALA A 120 -51.26 45.00 30.00
C ALA A 120 -51.53 45.80 31.30
N GLY A 121 -50.79 45.52 32.38
CA GLY A 121 -50.92 46.22 33.66
C GLY A 121 -50.48 47.69 33.65
N LEU A 122 -49.53 48.06 32.79
CA LEU A 122 -48.99 49.43 32.73
C LEU A 122 -49.90 50.42 31.97
N LEU A 123 -50.81 49.92 31.12
CA LEU A 123 -51.74 50.76 30.35
C LEU A 123 -53.00 51.15 31.14
N LEU A 124 -53.35 50.40 32.20
CA LEU A 124 -54.53 50.66 33.02
C LEU A 124 -54.30 51.69 34.13
N LEU A 125 -53.05 51.96 34.52
CA LEU A 125 -52.70 52.93 35.57
C LEU A 125 -52.62 54.39 35.09
N LYS A 126 -52.75 54.67 33.79
CA LYS A 126 -52.74 56.05 33.26
C LYS A 126 -54.12 56.71 33.18
N HIS A 127 -55.19 56.04 33.63
CA HIS A 127 -56.58 56.54 33.55
C HIS A 127 -57.35 56.52 34.88
N SER A 128 -56.69 56.44 36.03
CA SER A 128 -57.34 56.68 37.33
C SER A 128 -56.69 57.89 38.01
N VAL A 129 -57.46 58.97 37.95
CA VAL A 129 -57.49 60.24 38.70
C VAL A 129 -56.56 60.31 39.92
#